data_AF-A0A1R1Q9W6-F1
#
_entry.id   AF-A0A1R1Q9W6-F1
#
_cell.length_a   1.000
_cell.length_b   1.000
_cell.length_c   1.000
_cell.angle_alpha   90.00
_cell.angle_beta   90.00
_cell.angle_gamma   90.00
#
_symmetry.space_group_name_H-M   'P 1'
#
loop_
_entity.id
_entity.type
_entity.pdbx_description
1 polymer ?
#
loop_
_entity_poly.entity_id
_entity_poly.type
_entity_poly.pdbx_seq_one_letter_code
_entity_poly.pdbx_strand_id
1 'polypeptide(L)' 'MNGLQQLLIRGSEKVIGHYQFLLDSATSEQERERYRRRIEEERRILGRLLDDSDRSSRAA' A
#
# COMPACT_ATOMS: atom_id res chain seq x y z
N MET A 1 -9.84 5.91 14.54
CA MET A 1 -8.81 4.93 14.11
C MET A 1 -8.18 4.22 15.29
N ASN A 2 -8.08 2.89 15.29
CA ASN A 2 -7.31 2.16 16.30
C ASN A 2 -5.80 2.13 15.94
N GLY A 3 -4.93 1.90 16.93
CA GLY A 3 -3.47 1.92 16.72
C GLY A 3 -2.96 0.85 15.75
N LEU A 4 -3.66 -0.28 15.64
CA LEU A 4 -3.33 -1.35 14.70
C LEU A 4 -3.58 -0.94 13.25
N GLN A 5 -4.71 -0.28 12.95
CA GLN A 5 -5.02 0.24 11.62
C GLN A 5 -3.99 1.27 11.15
N GLN A 6 -3.59 2.19 12.03
CA GLN A 6 -2.55 3.16 11.70
C GLN A 6 -1.20 2.50 11.38
N LEU A 7 -0.84 1.45 12.13
CA LEU A 7 0.37 0.68 11.87
C LEU A 7 0.30 -0.03 10.50
N LEU A 8 -0.84 -0.64 10.18
CA LEU A 8 -1.06 -1.32 8.90
C LEU A 8 -1.01 -0.34 7.72
N ILE A 9 -1.66 0.82 7.84
CA ILE A 9 -1.62 1.89 6.83
C ILE A 9 -0.18 2.31 6.55
N ARG A 10 0.59 2.67 7.59
CA ARG A 10 2.00 3.06 7.44
C ARG A 10 2.86 1.93 6.87
N GLY A 11 2.55 0.69 7.23
CA GLY A 11 3.19 -0.50 6.69
C GLY A 11 2.99 -0.60 5.18
N SER A 12 1.74 -0.51 4.71
CA SER A 12 1.40 -0.54 3.29
C SER A 12 2.02 0.63 2.53
N GLU A 13 2.00 1.85 3.07
CA GLU A 13 2.66 3.02 2.47
C GLU A 13 4.18 2.78 2.28
N LYS A 14 4.84 2.22 3.29
CA LYS A 14 6.28 1.88 3.22
C LYS A 14 6.57 0.85 2.14
N VAL A 15 5.74 -0.19 2.04
CA VAL A 15 5.87 -1.23 1.01
C VAL A 15 5.69 -0.64 -0.38
N ILE A 16 4.68 0.22 -0.58
CA ILE A 16 4.46 0.92 -1.84
C ILE A 16 5.68 1.76 -2.22
N GLY A 17 6.22 2.56 -1.28
CA GLY A 17 7.41 3.37 -1.53
C GLY A 17 8.65 2.53 -1.87
N HIS A 18 8.84 1.39 -1.19
CA HIS A 18 9.94 0.48 -1.50
C HIS A 18 9.84 -0.09 -2.93
N TYR A 19 8.66 -0.53 -3.34
CA TYR A 19 8.49 -1.06 -4.70
C TYR A 19 8.52 0.03 -5.77
N GLN A 20 8.16 1.27 -5.47
CA GLN A 20 8.38 2.41 -6.37
C GLN A 20 9.86 2.65 -6.59
N PHE A 21 10.67 2.67 -5.53
CA PHE A 21 12.12 2.76 -5.66
C PHE A 21 12.71 1.62 -6.51
N LEU A 22 12.26 0.37 -6.28
CA LEU A 22 12.69 -0.76 -7.09
C LEU A 22 12.27 -0.62 -8.56
N LEU A 23 11.04 -0.15 -8.81
CA LEU A 23 10.52 0.10 -10.16
C LEU A 23 11.35 1.13 -10.92
N ASP A 24 11.75 2.22 -10.26
CA ASP A 24 12.58 3.27 -10.85
C ASP A 24 13.98 2.76 -11.20
N SER A 25 14.52 1.82 -10.41
CA SER A 25 15.83 1.19 -10.63
C SER A 25 15.80 -0.04 -11.54
N ALA A 26 14.61 -0.49 -11.96
CA ALA A 26 14.45 -1.77 -12.68
C ALA A 26 15.05 -1.72 -14.09
N THR A 27 15.85 -2.74 -14.40
CA THR A 27 16.59 -2.85 -15.68
C THR A 27 15.86 -3.67 -16.74
N SER A 28 14.90 -4.50 -16.32
CA SER A 28 14.08 -5.32 -17.22
C SER A 28 12.59 -4.99 -17.14
N GLU A 29 11.88 -5.16 -18.26
CA GLU A 29 10.41 -5.03 -18.26
C GLU A 29 9.72 -6.04 -17.35
N GLN A 30 10.30 -7.23 -17.22
CA GLN A 30 9.75 -8.29 -16.39
C GLN A 30 9.80 -7.92 -14.90
N GLU A 31 10.88 -7.29 -14.44
CA GLU A 31 10.98 -6.70 -13.10
C GLU A 31 10.00 -5.54 -12.92
N ARG A 32 9.92 -4.63 -13.91
CA ARG A 32 8.98 -3.50 -13.87
C ARG A 32 7.54 -3.99 -13.69
N GLU A 33 7.13 -4.99 -14.46
CA GLU A 33 5.79 -5.56 -14.37
C GLU A 33 5.54 -6.27 -13.04
N ARG A 34 6.54 -6.96 -12.49
CA ARG A 34 6.43 -7.56 -11.16
C ARG A 34 6.25 -6.50 -10.07
N TYR A 35 7.03 -5.43 -10.11
CA TYR A 35 6.93 -4.34 -9.13
C TYR A 35 5.63 -3.56 -9.26
N ARG A 36 5.17 -3.27 -10.49
CA ARG A 36 3.86 -2.64 -10.74
C ARG A 36 2.72 -3.45 -10.14
N ARG A 37 2.65 -4.76 -10.43
CA ARG A 37 1.62 -5.64 -9.87
C ARG A 37 1.63 -5.63 -8.35
N ARG A 38 2.81 -5.65 -7.74
CA ARG A 38 2.93 -5.60 -6.28
C ARG A 38 2.47 -4.26 -5.69
N ILE A 39 2.80 -3.14 -6.35
CA ILE A 39 2.32 -1.81 -5.96
C ILE A 39 0.80 -1.73 -6.06
N GLU A 40 0.20 -2.25 -7.14
CA GLU A 40 -1.25 -2.24 -7.33
C GLU A 40 -1.98 -3.05 -6.27
N GLU A 41 -1.48 -4.24 -5.94
CA GLU A 41 -2.03 -5.07 -4.88
C GLU A 41 -1.99 -4.35 -3.52
N GLU A 42 -0.85 -3.75 -3.18
CA GLU A 42 -0.69 -3.03 -1.92
C GLU A 42 -1.56 -1.76 -1.87
N ARG A 43 -1.75 -1.06 -3.01
CA ARG A 43 -2.69 0.08 -3.10
C ARG A 43 -4.14 -0.35 -2.85
N ARG A 44 -4.55 -1.55 -3.30
CA ARG A 44 -5.89 -2.10 -3.00
C ARG A 44 -6.05 -2.42 -1.51
N ILE A 45 -5.01 -2.95 -0.87
CA ILE A 45 -5.00 -3.21 0.57
C ILE A 45 -5.12 -1.89 1.34
N LEU A 46 -4.29 -0.89 0.99
CA LEU A 46 -4.32 0.43 1.60
C LEU A 46 -5.68 1.11 1.45
N GLY A 47 -6.31 1.03 0.28
CA GLY A 47 -7.66 1.55 0.05
C GLY A 47 -8.68 0.97 1.02
N ARG A 48 -8.69 -0.36 1.20
CA ARG A 48 -9.58 -1.04 2.16
C ARG A 48 -9.32 -0.59 3.60
N LEU A 49 -8.05 -0.47 4.00
CA LEU A 49 -7.68 -0.02 5.34
C LEU A 49 -8.16 1.42 5.63
N LEU A 50 -8.09 2.30 4.62
CA LEU A 50 -8.57 3.67 4.72
C LEU A 50 -10.11 3.72 4.79
N ASP A 51 -10.80 2.94 3.97
CA ASP A 51 -12.27 2.85 3.98
C ASP A 51 -12.79 2.31 5.32
N ASP A 52 -12.17 1.25 5.86
CA ASP A 52 -12.53 0.67 7.15
C ASP A 52 -12.27 1.64 8.31
N SER A 53 -11.20 2.44 8.19
CA SER A 53 -10.94 3.51 9.15
C SER A 53 -12.01 4.60 9.10
N ASP A 54 -12.38 5.08 7.91
CA ASP A 54 -13.38 6.13 7.75
C ASP A 54 -14.73 5.67 8.33
N ARG A 55 -15.13 4.44 8.02
CA ARG A 55 -16.33 3.80 8.63
C ARG A 55 -16.24 3.75 10.15
N SER A 56 -15.10 3.33 10.70
CA SER A 56 -14.90 3.26 12.16
C SER A 56 -14.92 4.65 12.82
N SER A 57 -14.57 5.70 12.08
CA SER A 57 -14.53 7.08 12.58
C SER A 57 -15.91 7.75 12.51
N ARG A 58 -16.82 7.28 11.65
CA ARG A 58 -18.21 7.76 11.54
C ARG A 58 -19.18 7.07 12.49
N ALA A 59 -18.82 5.90 13.01
CA ALA A 59 -19.64 5.10 13.92
C ALA A 59 -19.38 5.38 15.41
N ALA A 60 -18.44 6.27 15.72
CA ALA A 60 -18.07 6.71 17.08
C ALA A 60 -18.52 8.16 17.30
#